data_AF-A0A519IDX4-F1
#
_entry.id   AF-A0A519IDX4-F1
#
_cell.length_a   1.000
_cell.length_b   1.000
_cell.length_c   1.000
_cell.angle_alpha   90.00
_cell.angle_beta   90.00
_cell.angle_gamma   90.00
#
_symmetry.space_group_name_H-M   'P 1'
#
loop_
_entity.id
_entity.type
_entity.pdbx_description
1 polymer ?
#
loop_
_entity_poly.entity_id
_entity_poly.type
_entity_poly.pdbx_seq_one_letter_code
_entity_poly.pdbx_strand_id
1 'polypeptide(L)'
;GVIRQRFDDATDYAYSDPRVQAAIAAVPFAADFDMATLATPRIPLGLITAGLDINQVPQFHSSAVLAACQDRCTLVAHLPDASHGMMLSPLPPMHLLGTVHQALLGDPPGFDRSSAVPQVDAKVVAFFTQHLQPLRRTP
;
A
#
# COMPACT_ATOMS: atom_id res chain seq x y z
N GLY A 1 1.54 -30.42 -2.10
CA GLY A 1 0.62 -29.28 -2.31
C GLY A 1 1.29 -28.02 -1.82
N VAL A 2 1.23 -26.94 -2.60
CA VAL A 2 1.95 -25.67 -2.40
C VAL A 2 1.74 -25.04 -1.01
N ILE A 3 0.61 -25.35 -0.35
CA ILE A 3 0.32 -24.88 1.01
C ILE A 3 1.33 -25.40 2.05
N ARG A 4 1.70 -26.69 2.06
CA ARG A 4 2.66 -27.21 3.08
C ARG A 4 4.09 -26.67 2.88
N GLN A 5 4.52 -26.52 1.63
CA GLN A 5 5.85 -25.98 1.30
C GLN A 5 6.06 -24.52 1.73
N ARG A 6 4.98 -23.75 1.91
CA ARG A 6 5.06 -22.31 2.21
C ARG A 6 4.98 -21.99 3.71
N PHE A 7 4.67 -22.96 4.55
CA PHE A 7 4.41 -22.74 5.99
C PHE A 7 5.29 -23.59 6.93
N ASP A 8 6.19 -24.42 6.41
CA ASP A 8 7.12 -25.22 7.23
C ASP A 8 8.47 -24.50 7.49
N ASP A 9 8.70 -23.36 6.82
CA ASP A 9 9.89 -22.52 7.01
C ASP A 9 9.49 -21.22 7.71
N ALA A 10 9.83 -21.13 9.00
CA ALA A 10 9.62 -19.96 9.83
C ALA A 10 10.83 -19.00 9.82
N THR A 11 11.79 -19.21 8.93
CA THR A 11 12.97 -18.32 8.81
C THR A 11 12.53 -16.97 8.26
N ASP A 12 12.90 -15.90 8.96
CA ASP A 12 12.72 -14.54 8.45
C ASP A 12 13.69 -14.27 7.30
N TYR A 13 13.15 -13.88 6.15
CA TYR A 13 13.94 -13.49 4.98
C TYR A 13 13.90 -11.97 4.81
N ALA A 14 15.08 -11.35 4.86
CA ALA A 14 15.24 -9.93 4.56
C ALA A 14 16.04 -9.76 3.26
N TYR A 15 15.56 -8.90 2.37
CA TYR A 15 16.29 -8.47 1.18
C TYR A 15 16.45 -6.95 1.19
N SER A 16 17.60 -6.47 0.72
CA SER A 16 17.89 -5.05 0.56
C SER A 16 18.57 -4.84 -0.78
N ASP A 17 18.00 -3.97 -1.60
CA ASP A 17 18.58 -3.55 -2.87
C ASP A 17 18.97 -2.07 -2.78
N PRO A 18 20.27 -1.72 -2.80
CA PRO A 18 20.71 -0.33 -2.68
C PRO A 18 20.28 0.56 -3.86
N ARG A 19 19.71 -0.02 -4.93
CA ARG A 19 19.16 0.73 -6.07
C ARG A 19 17.75 1.25 -5.78
N VAL A 20 17.02 0.66 -4.84
CA VAL A 20 15.70 1.15 -4.41
C VAL A 20 15.92 2.26 -3.40
N GLN A 21 15.55 3.49 -3.77
CA GLN A 21 15.85 4.69 -2.98
C GLN A 21 14.64 5.27 -2.23
N ALA A 22 13.42 4.85 -2.58
CA ALA A 22 12.19 5.22 -1.89
C ALA A 22 11.10 4.19 -2.24
N ALA A 23 10.11 4.01 -1.36
CA ALA A 23 8.98 3.12 -1.59
C ALA A 23 7.68 3.70 -1.03
N ILE A 24 6.55 3.32 -1.64
CA ILE A 24 5.22 3.53 -1.08
C ILE A 24 4.56 2.17 -0.92
N ALA A 25 4.05 1.89 0.28
CA ALA A 25 3.20 0.74 0.55
C ALA A 25 1.73 1.21 0.53
N ALA A 26 0.99 0.83 -0.51
CA ALA A 26 -0.42 1.18 -0.66
C ALA A 26 -1.29 0.03 -0.14
N VAL A 27 -2.19 0.31 0.81
CA VAL A 27 -2.98 -0.70 1.54
C VAL A 27 -2.13 -1.93 1.91
N PRO A 28 -1.08 -1.76 2.75
CA PRO A 28 -0.14 -2.85 3.04
C PRO A 28 -0.77 -4.00 3.81
N PHE A 29 -0.45 -5.24 3.43
CA PHE A 29 -0.70 -6.41 4.24
C PHE A 29 0.31 -6.49 5.39
N ALA A 30 -0.06 -6.00 6.57
CA ALA A 30 0.83 -5.98 7.75
C ALA A 30 1.58 -7.29 8.04
N ALA A 31 0.98 -8.46 7.80
CA ALA A 31 1.60 -9.74 8.14
C ALA A 31 2.86 -10.07 7.31
N ASP A 32 3.11 -9.35 6.21
CA ASP A 32 4.34 -9.50 5.41
C ASP A 32 5.53 -8.73 6.01
N PHE A 33 5.33 -7.95 7.08
CA PHE A 33 6.37 -7.10 7.68
C PHE A 33 6.69 -7.51 9.11
N ASP A 34 7.99 -7.58 9.42
CA ASP A 34 8.45 -7.38 10.80
C ASP A 34 8.33 -5.90 11.16
N MET A 35 7.36 -5.58 12.01
CA MET A 35 7.08 -4.22 12.47
C MET A 35 8.27 -3.55 13.15
N ALA A 36 9.17 -4.30 13.80
CA ALA A 36 10.35 -3.72 14.43
C ALA A 36 11.29 -3.08 13.38
N THR A 37 11.36 -3.65 12.18
CA THR A 37 12.16 -3.08 11.08
C THR A 37 11.59 -1.76 10.54
N LEU A 38 10.28 -1.56 10.67
CA LEU A 38 9.58 -0.36 10.22
C LEU A 38 9.77 0.83 11.17
N ALA A 39 10.18 0.57 12.42
CA ALA A 39 10.57 1.64 13.35
C ALA A 39 11.86 2.36 12.93
N THR A 40 12.63 1.81 11.98
CA THR A 40 13.82 2.43 11.40
C THR A 40 13.89 2.11 9.89
N PRO A 41 13.02 2.69 9.06
CA PRO A 41 12.98 2.37 7.64
C PRO A 41 14.28 2.80 6.97
N ARG A 42 14.88 1.90 6.16
CA ARG A 42 16.19 2.12 5.49
C ARG A 42 16.13 3.14 4.35
N ILE A 43 14.95 3.36 3.80
CA ILE A 43 14.66 4.30 2.72
C ILE A 43 13.40 5.09 3.11
N PRO A 44 13.17 6.28 2.53
CA PRO A 44 11.88 6.96 2.64
C PRO A 44 10.73 6.01 2.32
N LEU A 45 9.83 5.83 3.29
CA LEU A 45 8.68 4.95 3.20
C LEU A 45 7.40 5.77 3.28
N GLY A 46 6.63 5.76 2.20
CA GLY A 46 5.29 6.33 2.13
C GLY A 46 4.21 5.27 2.37
N LEU A 47 3.06 5.69 2.89
CA LEU A 47 1.87 4.85 3.03
C LEU A 47 0.65 5.50 2.37
N ILE A 48 -0.17 4.67 1.73
CA ILE A 48 -1.54 5.02 1.31
C ILE A 48 -2.51 4.10 2.03
N THR A 49 -3.58 4.68 2.59
CA THR A 49 -4.54 3.95 3.43
C THR A 49 -5.98 4.21 2.98
N ALA A 50 -6.83 3.19 3.14
CA ALA A 50 -8.25 3.21 2.76
C ALA A 50 -9.11 2.83 3.98
N GLY A 51 -10.02 3.70 4.40
CA GLY A 51 -10.70 3.57 5.71
C GLY A 51 -11.79 2.49 5.76
N LEU A 52 -12.40 2.14 4.62
CA LEU A 52 -13.43 1.11 4.50
C LEU A 52 -12.89 -0.19 3.89
N ASP A 53 -11.57 -0.41 3.93
CA ASP A 53 -10.98 -1.65 3.47
C ASP A 53 -11.42 -2.83 4.36
N ILE A 54 -12.20 -3.74 3.80
CA ILE A 54 -12.62 -4.97 4.49
C ILE A 54 -11.76 -6.19 4.14
N ASN A 55 -10.95 -6.10 3.08
CA ASN A 55 -10.02 -7.15 2.68
C ASN A 55 -8.78 -7.14 3.60
N GLN A 56 -8.35 -5.95 3.99
CA GLN A 56 -7.28 -5.66 4.92
C GLN A 56 -7.74 -4.56 5.87
N VAL A 57 -8.50 -4.97 6.89
CA VAL A 57 -9.05 -4.06 7.90
C VAL A 57 -7.96 -3.12 8.45
N PRO A 58 -8.08 -1.78 8.28
CA PRO A 58 -6.98 -0.85 8.51
C PRO A 58 -6.35 -0.94 9.88
N GLN A 59 -7.15 -1.23 10.92
CA GLN A 59 -6.66 -1.35 12.30
C GLN A 59 -5.59 -2.43 12.47
N PHE A 60 -5.67 -3.53 11.72
CA PHE A 60 -4.72 -4.64 11.77
C PHE A 60 -3.63 -4.53 10.71
N HIS A 61 -3.80 -3.62 9.75
CA HIS A 61 -2.97 -3.51 8.57
C HIS A 61 -2.31 -2.13 8.49
N SER A 62 -2.80 -1.24 7.63
CA SER A 62 -2.10 0.03 7.38
C SER A 62 -1.94 0.91 8.62
N SER A 63 -2.90 0.90 9.55
CA SER A 63 -2.78 1.65 10.80
C SER A 63 -1.75 1.04 11.74
N ALA A 64 -1.62 -0.29 11.75
CA ALA A 64 -0.57 -0.98 12.52
C ALA A 64 0.83 -0.65 11.97
N VAL A 65 0.99 -0.64 10.63
CA VAL A 65 2.24 -0.22 9.96
C VAL A 65 2.57 1.24 10.29
N LEU A 66 1.60 2.15 10.20
CA LEU A 66 1.79 3.57 10.56
C LEU A 66 2.21 3.72 12.03
N ALA A 67 1.57 3.00 12.94
CA ALA A 67 1.91 3.04 14.37
C ALA A 67 3.34 2.54 14.63
N ALA A 68 3.77 1.47 13.95
CA ALA A 68 5.14 0.96 14.04
C ALA A 68 6.19 1.95 13.50
N CYS A 69 5.86 2.62 12.38
CA CYS A 69 6.69 3.63 11.75
C CYS A 69 6.86 4.93 12.58
N GLN A 70 5.87 5.28 13.42
CA GLN A 70 5.81 6.57 14.11
C GLN A 70 5.89 7.75 13.11
N ASP A 71 6.79 8.70 13.36
CA ASP A 71 7.03 9.89 12.52
C ASP A 71 8.00 9.65 11.35
N ARG A 72 8.51 8.43 11.18
CA ARG A 72 9.52 8.09 10.16
C ARG A 72 8.96 7.71 8.80
N CYS A 73 7.67 7.40 8.73
CA CYS A 73 6.97 7.13 7.48
C CYS A 73 6.06 8.30 7.12
N THR A 74 5.90 8.54 5.82
CA THR A 74 5.02 9.60 5.31
C THR A 74 3.65 9.02 5.01
N LEU A 75 2.59 9.53 5.63
CA LEU A 75 1.23 9.26 5.17
C LEU A 75 0.96 10.03 3.87
N VAL A 76 1.21 9.39 2.73
CA VAL A 76 1.07 10.00 1.40
C VAL A 76 -0.41 10.30 1.12
N ALA A 77 -1.30 9.38 1.45
CA ALA A 77 -2.74 9.63 1.38
C ALA A 77 -3.53 8.78 2.38
N HIS A 78 -4.60 9.35 2.91
CA HIS A 78 -5.64 8.63 3.63
C HIS A 78 -6.98 8.93 2.96
N LEU A 79 -7.70 7.89 2.59
CA LEU A 79 -9.02 7.98 1.96
C LEU A 79 -10.03 7.27 2.86
N PRO A 80 -10.74 8.01 3.73
CA PRO A 80 -11.61 7.39 4.73
C PRO A 80 -12.73 6.56 4.11
N ASP A 81 -13.24 6.97 2.94
CA ASP A 81 -14.39 6.33 2.29
C ASP A 81 -14.00 5.33 1.17
N ALA A 82 -12.72 5.01 1.03
CA ALA A 82 -12.23 4.07 0.04
C ALA A 82 -12.12 2.64 0.60
N SER A 83 -12.18 1.63 -0.28
CA SER A 83 -11.88 0.22 0.03
C SER A 83 -10.57 -0.23 -0.64
N HIS A 84 -10.19 -1.50 -0.44
CA HIS A 84 -8.92 -2.09 -0.89
C HIS A 84 -8.60 -1.84 -2.36
N GLY A 85 -9.57 -2.10 -3.24
CA GLY A 85 -9.38 -2.01 -4.69
C GLY A 85 -9.34 -0.58 -5.23
N MET A 86 -9.35 0.45 -4.37
CA MET A 86 -9.17 1.84 -4.80
C MET A 86 -7.86 2.07 -5.55
N MET A 87 -6.83 1.28 -5.22
CA MET A 87 -5.52 1.31 -5.88
C MET A 87 -5.49 0.60 -7.25
N LEU A 88 -6.56 -0.11 -7.64
CA LEU A 88 -6.67 -0.73 -8.95
C LEU A 88 -7.18 0.29 -9.97
N SER A 89 -6.40 0.54 -11.02
CA SER A 89 -6.78 1.41 -12.13
C SER A 89 -6.39 0.79 -13.48
N PRO A 90 -7.36 0.42 -14.34
CA PRO A 90 -8.80 0.44 -14.09
C PRO A 90 -9.23 -0.65 -13.08
N LEU A 91 -10.41 -0.49 -12.46
CA LEU A 91 -11.05 -1.62 -11.79
C LEU A 91 -11.38 -2.71 -12.83
N PRO A 92 -11.26 -4.00 -12.47
CA PRO A 92 -11.82 -5.07 -13.28
C PRO A 92 -13.33 -4.84 -13.46
N PRO A 93 -13.94 -5.27 -14.58
CA PRO A 93 -15.37 -5.12 -14.79
C PRO A 93 -16.14 -5.85 -13.69
N MET A 94 -16.79 -5.12 -12.78
CA MET A 94 -17.33 -5.70 -11.54
C MET A 94 -18.42 -6.75 -11.78
N HIS A 95 -19.18 -6.60 -12.85
CA HIS A 95 -20.20 -7.55 -13.28
C HIS A 95 -19.65 -8.93 -13.69
N LEU A 96 -18.34 -9.04 -13.97
CA LEU A 96 -17.68 -10.30 -14.28
C LEU A 96 -17.13 -11.01 -13.04
N LEU A 97 -17.15 -10.36 -11.88
CA LEU A 97 -16.62 -10.92 -10.64
C LEU A 97 -17.71 -11.54 -9.77
N GLY A 98 -17.36 -12.55 -8.98
CA GLY A 98 -18.24 -13.09 -7.94
C GLY A 98 -18.45 -12.09 -6.80
N THR A 99 -19.50 -12.30 -6.00
CA THR A 99 -19.92 -11.41 -4.91
C THR A 99 -18.82 -11.12 -3.89
N VAL A 100 -18.02 -12.12 -3.53
CA VAL A 100 -16.88 -11.95 -2.60
C VAL A 100 -15.84 -10.98 -3.16
N HIS A 101 -15.45 -11.13 -4.43
CA HIS A 101 -14.46 -10.25 -5.04
C HIS A 101 -14.99 -8.82 -5.16
N GLN A 102 -16.29 -8.66 -5.49
CA GLN A 102 -16.93 -7.35 -5.50
C GLN A 102 -16.94 -6.70 -4.10
N ALA A 103 -17.21 -7.47 -3.05
CA ALA A 103 -17.18 -6.95 -1.68
C ALA A 103 -15.77 -6.54 -1.24
N LEU A 104 -14.76 -7.37 -1.53
CA LEU A 104 -13.39 -7.15 -1.08
C LEU A 104 -12.65 -6.06 -1.88
N LEU A 105 -12.92 -5.93 -3.18
CA LEU A 105 -12.18 -5.04 -4.08
C LEU A 105 -13.00 -3.87 -4.63
N GLY A 106 -14.33 -3.96 -4.58
CA GLY A 106 -15.22 -2.93 -5.11
C GLY A 106 -15.17 -1.65 -4.29
N ASP A 107 -15.59 -0.56 -4.92
CA ASP A 107 -15.76 0.71 -4.23
C ASP A 107 -16.92 0.65 -3.24
N PRO A 108 -16.76 1.27 -2.07
CA PRO A 108 -17.88 1.56 -1.20
C PRO A 108 -18.89 2.51 -1.88
N PRO A 109 -20.18 2.41 -1.53
CA PRO A 109 -21.18 3.37 -1.97
C PRO A 109 -20.75 4.82 -1.67
N GLY A 110 -20.83 5.68 -2.68
CA GLY A 110 -20.47 7.10 -2.55
C GLY A 110 -19.00 7.44 -2.78
N PHE A 111 -18.11 6.44 -2.92
CA PHE A 111 -16.72 6.70 -3.28
C PHE A 111 -16.60 7.17 -4.74
N ASP A 112 -16.16 8.41 -4.95
CA ASP A 112 -15.89 8.95 -6.30
C ASP A 112 -14.45 8.65 -6.73
N ARG A 113 -14.25 7.48 -7.34
CA ARG A 113 -12.94 7.10 -7.90
C ARG A 113 -12.41 8.13 -8.90
N SER A 114 -13.29 8.69 -9.73
CA SER A 114 -12.88 9.54 -10.85
C SER A 114 -12.21 10.83 -10.38
N SER A 115 -12.60 11.32 -9.20
CA SER A 115 -11.96 12.46 -8.53
C SER A 115 -10.84 12.03 -7.58
N ALA A 116 -11.04 10.97 -6.80
CA ALA A 116 -10.14 10.59 -5.72
C ALA A 116 -8.80 9.99 -6.21
N VAL A 117 -8.84 9.08 -7.19
CA VAL A 117 -7.61 8.38 -7.64
C VAL A 117 -6.60 9.33 -8.29
N PRO A 118 -6.98 10.25 -9.18
CA PRO A 118 -6.02 11.21 -9.73
C PRO A 118 -5.33 12.08 -8.68
N GLN A 119 -6.01 12.40 -7.57
CA GLN A 119 -5.42 13.14 -6.45
C GLN A 119 -4.39 12.29 -5.69
N VAL A 120 -4.64 10.99 -5.53
CA VAL A 120 -3.67 10.05 -4.95
C VAL A 120 -2.45 9.94 -5.86
N ASP A 121 -2.64 9.79 -7.16
CA ASP A 121 -1.54 9.70 -8.14
C ASP A 121 -0.66 10.96 -8.09
N ALA A 122 -1.26 12.15 -7.98
CA ALA A 122 -0.52 13.39 -7.83
C ALA A 122 0.34 13.41 -6.55
N LYS A 123 -0.18 12.91 -5.42
CA LYS A 123 0.54 12.81 -4.15
C LYS A 123 1.67 11.76 -4.20
N VAL A 124 1.44 10.65 -4.90
CA VAL A 124 2.46 9.64 -5.19
C VAL A 124 3.63 10.25 -5.97
N VAL A 125 3.33 10.98 -7.05
CA VAL A 125 4.34 11.68 -7.86
C VAL A 125 5.10 12.70 -7.01
N ALA A 126 4.40 13.47 -6.18
CA ALA A 126 5.04 14.44 -5.28
C ALA A 126 6.01 13.76 -4.29
N PHE A 127 5.59 12.66 -3.65
CA PHE A 127 6.46 11.90 -2.73
C PHE A 127 7.73 11.41 -3.42
N PHE A 128 7.59 10.78 -4.60
CA PHE A 128 8.76 10.29 -5.31
C PHE A 128 9.65 11.43 -5.85
N THR A 129 9.07 12.54 -6.29
CA THR A 129 9.84 13.73 -6.73
C THR A 129 10.67 14.32 -5.59
N GLN A 130 10.16 14.29 -4.36
CA GLN A 130 10.87 14.77 -3.18
C GLN A 130 12.06 13.87 -2.80
N HIS A 131 11.93 12.55 -2.95
CA HIS A 131 12.90 11.58 -2.44
C HIS A 131 13.85 11.02 -3.50
N LEU A 132 13.46 11.04 -4.77
CA LEU A 132 14.30 10.64 -5.87
C LEU A 132 14.96 11.90 -6.43
N GLN A 133 16.30 11.96 -6.40
CA GLN A 133 17.05 13.00 -7.11
C GLN A 133 16.51 13.14 -8.54
N PRO A 134 16.58 14.32 -9.18
CA PRO A 134 16.18 14.42 -10.57
C PRO A 134 16.94 13.34 -11.35
N LEU A 135 16.20 12.51 -12.09
CA LEU A 135 16.76 11.61 -13.09
C LEU A 135 17.79 12.45 -13.84
N ARG A 136 19.09 12.18 -13.64
CA ARG A 136 20.12 12.84 -14.43
C ARG A 136 19.73 12.52 -15.86
N ARG A 137 19.25 13.52 -16.60
CA ARG A 137 19.17 13.42 -18.05
C ARG A 137 20.62 13.33 -18.48
N THR A 138 21.09 12.11 -18.71
CA THR A 138 22.32 11.91 -19.46
C THR A 138 22.11 12.64 -20.79
N PRO A 139 23.02 13.56 -21.17
CA PRO A 139 22.91 14.29 -22.42
C PRO A 139 22.93 13.34 -23.63
#